data_AF-A0A9D1GYJ2-F1
#
_entry.id   AF-A0A9D1GYJ2-F1
#
_cell.length_a   1.000
_cell.length_b   1.000
_cell.length_c   1.000
_cell.angle_alpha   90.00
_cell.angle_beta   90.00
_cell.angle_gamma   90.00
#
_symmetry.space_group_name_H-M   'P 1'
#
loop_
_entity.id
_entity.type
_entity.pdbx_description
1 polymer ?
#
loop_
_entity_poly.entity_id
_entity_poly.type
_entity_poly.pdbx_seq_one_letter_code
_entity_poly.pdbx_strand_id
1 'polypeptide(L)'
;MPVLVAVLKRTAIFVVSLFVASVLVFLACSALPGDVAQVMLGIGADPESVARLRTELGLDRSLSTRYVEWVGGLFTGDLGTSYLSGRPIGPDLVPRFGVTLSLVICSMALAIVVATVLGMHAALRRRHLDGFLSSAGSQIGLAVPAFWAGIVLVVVFAVQLRWFPAGGYVRLAQDPVRWAYHLVLPVISLTIVQSAVLTRYVRSAFIEVLSEDYLRTARAIGWRQFPALLRHGLRNVAVQVVTVLGLQLATLLVGAIVIEQVFSL
;
A
#
# COMPACT_ATOMS: atom_id res chain seq x y z
N MET A 1 30.27 10.22 -16.16
CA MET A 1 29.20 9.84 -17.11
C MET A 1 28.34 8.61 -16.75
N PRO A 2 28.71 7.63 -15.89
CA PRO A 2 27.86 6.44 -15.67
C PRO A 2 26.56 6.73 -14.91
N VAL A 3 26.56 7.73 -14.02
CA VAL A 3 25.38 8.15 -13.26
C VAL A 3 24.30 8.75 -14.18
N LEU A 4 24.69 9.60 -15.14
CA LEU A 4 23.77 10.22 -16.09
C LEU A 4 23.06 9.17 -16.95
N VAL A 5 23.81 8.18 -17.45
CA VAL A 5 23.26 7.05 -18.22
C VAL A 5 22.31 6.21 -17.37
N ALA A 6 22.65 5.96 -16.10
CA ALA A 6 21.78 5.22 -15.19
C ALA A 6 20.46 5.96 -14.89
N VAL A 7 20.52 7.29 -14.68
CA VAL A 7 19.32 8.12 -14.47
C VAL A 7 18.46 8.13 -15.73
N LEU A 8 19.03 8.41 -16.90
CA LEU A 8 18.30 8.39 -18.18
C LEU A 8 17.61 7.04 -18.44
N LYS A 9 18.33 5.93 -18.22
CA LYS A 9 17.77 4.59 -18.37
C LYS A 9 16.58 4.37 -17.42
N ARG A 10 16.70 4.76 -16.15
CA ARG A 10 15.62 4.61 -15.17
C ARG A 10 14.42 5.51 -15.50
N THR A 11 14.65 6.75 -15.91
CA THR A 11 13.59 7.67 -16.34
C THR A 11 12.88 7.15 -17.59
N ALA A 12 13.61 6.63 -18.58
CA ALA A 12 13.01 6.04 -19.77
C ALA A 12 12.15 4.81 -19.42
N ILE A 13 12.64 3.91 -18.56
CA ILE A 13 11.85 2.77 -18.07
C ILE A 13 10.58 3.26 -17.35
N PHE A 14 10.70 4.27 -16.50
CA PHE A 14 9.55 4.86 -15.80
C PHE A 14 8.51 5.44 -16.78
N VAL A 15 8.93 6.25 -17.76
CA VAL A 15 8.01 6.85 -18.75
C VAL A 15 7.33 5.78 -19.60
N VAL A 16 8.10 4.79 -20.08
CA VAL A 16 7.54 3.70 -20.89
C VAL A 16 6.57 2.85 -20.06
N SER A 17 6.92 2.49 -18.83
CA SER A 17 6.03 1.73 -17.96
C SER A 17 4.76 2.50 -17.59
N LEU A 18 4.86 3.81 -17.34
CA LEU A 18 3.70 4.67 -17.09
C LEU A 18 2.78 4.72 -18.32
N PHE A 19 3.34 4.88 -19.52
CA PHE A 19 2.57 4.88 -20.76
C PHE A 19 1.88 3.53 -21.02
N VAL A 20 2.59 2.43 -20.85
CA VAL A 20 2.00 1.09 -20.99
C VAL A 20 0.89 0.88 -19.96
N ALA A 21 1.12 1.27 -18.71
CA ALA A 21 0.11 1.18 -17.66
C ALA A 21 -1.13 2.04 -17.96
N SER A 22 -0.97 3.27 -18.45
CA SER A 22 -2.10 4.14 -18.80
C SER A 22 -2.91 3.58 -19.96
N VAL A 23 -2.26 3.03 -20.99
CA VAL A 23 -2.95 2.33 -22.08
C VAL A 23 -3.70 1.12 -21.57
N LEU A 24 -3.07 0.28 -20.72
CA LEU A 24 -3.72 -0.90 -20.16
C LEU A 24 -4.93 -0.54 -19.30
N VAL A 25 -4.82 0.46 -18.44
CA VAL A 25 -5.94 0.96 -17.61
C VAL A 25 -7.06 1.48 -18.51
N PHE A 26 -6.74 2.29 -19.52
CA PHE A 26 -7.73 2.83 -20.44
C PHE A 26 -8.47 1.72 -21.21
N LEU A 27 -7.73 0.74 -21.73
CA LEU A 27 -8.31 -0.39 -22.45
C LEU A 27 -9.14 -1.28 -21.52
N ALA A 28 -8.66 -1.55 -20.31
CA ALA A 28 -9.42 -2.33 -19.32
C ALA A 28 -10.74 -1.64 -18.98
N CYS A 29 -10.72 -0.33 -18.71
CA CYS A 29 -11.92 0.45 -18.45
C CYS A 29 -12.84 0.55 -19.67
N SER A 30 -12.29 0.63 -20.89
CA SER A 30 -13.07 0.69 -22.13
C SER A 30 -13.66 -0.67 -22.54
N ALA A 31 -13.06 -1.76 -22.09
CA ALA A 31 -13.51 -3.12 -22.33
C ALA A 31 -14.51 -3.63 -21.28
N LEU A 32 -14.75 -2.87 -20.20
CA LEU A 32 -15.76 -3.21 -19.20
C LEU A 32 -17.13 -3.37 -19.90
N PRO A 33 -17.84 -4.48 -19.66
CA PRO A 33 -19.15 -4.70 -20.28
C PRO A 33 -20.16 -3.68 -19.74
N GLY A 34 -20.92 -3.07 -20.67
CA GLY A 34 -21.95 -2.09 -20.37
C GLY A 34 -21.68 -0.75 -21.06
N ASP A 35 -22.69 -0.18 -21.73
CA ASP A 35 -22.60 1.19 -22.23
C ASP A 35 -22.77 2.15 -21.05
N VAL A 36 -21.78 3.02 -20.83
CA VAL A 36 -21.81 4.03 -19.76
C VAL A 36 -23.06 4.90 -19.87
N ALA A 37 -23.46 5.29 -21.09
CA ALA A 37 -24.68 6.06 -21.31
C ALA A 37 -25.94 5.27 -20.89
N GLN A 38 -25.99 3.97 -21.18
CA GLN A 38 -27.07 3.09 -20.75
C GLN A 38 -27.10 2.92 -19.23
N VAL A 39 -25.94 2.75 -18.59
CA VAL A 39 -25.83 2.59 -17.14
C VAL A 39 -26.29 3.86 -16.42
N MET A 40 -25.95 5.03 -16.96
CA MET A 40 -26.37 6.32 -16.42
C MET A 40 -27.89 6.55 -16.54
N LEU A 41 -28.49 6.18 -17.67
CA LEU A 41 -29.93 6.37 -17.90
C LEU A 41 -30.80 5.22 -17.36
N GLY A 42 -30.20 4.07 -17.07
CA GLY A 42 -30.88 2.89 -16.54
C GLY A 42 -31.28 1.86 -17.61
N ILE A 43 -31.62 0.65 -17.14
CA ILE A 43 -31.85 -0.54 -17.99
C ILE A 43 -33.05 -0.38 -18.93
N GLY A 44 -34.01 0.52 -18.62
CA GLY A 44 -35.19 0.80 -19.44
C GLY A 44 -35.12 2.11 -20.24
N ALA A 45 -33.93 2.72 -20.35
CA ALA A 45 -33.79 3.99 -21.06
C ALA A 45 -34.11 3.85 -22.55
N ASP A 46 -34.78 4.87 -23.09
CA ASP A 46 -35.09 4.98 -24.51
C ASP A 46 -33.79 5.00 -25.37
N PRO A 47 -33.67 4.17 -26.43
CA PRO A 47 -32.45 4.07 -27.22
C PRO A 47 -31.98 5.40 -27.85
N GLU A 48 -32.90 6.29 -28.21
CA GLU A 48 -32.56 7.59 -28.79
C GLU A 48 -31.92 8.52 -27.75
N SER A 49 -32.41 8.45 -26.51
CA SER A 49 -31.84 9.18 -25.38
C SER A 49 -30.45 8.65 -24.98
N VAL A 50 -30.24 7.33 -25.09
CA VAL A 50 -28.93 6.70 -24.87
C VAL A 50 -27.94 7.12 -25.95
N ALA A 51 -28.33 7.08 -27.23
CA ALA A 51 -27.47 7.51 -28.34
C ALA A 51 -27.06 8.99 -28.21
N ARG A 52 -28.00 9.87 -27.82
CA ARG A 52 -27.68 11.29 -27.56
C ARG A 52 -26.66 11.47 -26.46
N LEU A 53 -26.87 10.82 -25.31
CA LEU A 53 -25.93 10.91 -24.18
C LEU A 53 -24.56 10.31 -24.55
N ARG A 54 -24.54 9.24 -25.35
CA ARG A 54 -23.32 8.60 -25.84
C ARG A 54 -22.47 9.56 -26.68
N THR A 55 -23.11 10.36 -27.53
CA THR A 55 -22.45 11.39 -28.32
C THR A 55 -21.99 12.57 -27.45
N GLU A 56 -22.79 13.01 -26.48
CA GLU A 56 -22.41 14.06 -25.52
C GLU A 56 -21.17 13.68 -24.68
N LEU A 57 -21.10 12.42 -24.24
CA LEU A 57 -19.97 11.87 -23.50
C LEU A 57 -18.78 11.49 -24.39
N GLY A 58 -18.89 11.68 -25.72
CA GLY A 58 -17.83 11.35 -26.68
C GLY A 58 -17.51 9.86 -26.77
N LEU A 59 -18.41 8.98 -26.33
CA LEU A 59 -18.21 7.52 -26.32
C LEU A 59 -18.23 6.91 -27.73
N ASP A 60 -18.77 7.65 -28.71
CA ASP A 60 -18.77 7.29 -30.14
C ASP A 60 -17.44 7.58 -30.85
N ARG A 61 -16.54 8.33 -30.21
CA ARG A 61 -15.23 8.68 -30.80
C ARG A 61 -14.32 7.46 -30.82
N SER A 62 -13.34 7.49 -31.73
CA SER A 62 -12.32 6.45 -31.82
C SER A 62 -11.54 6.32 -30.50
N LEU A 63 -11.09 5.10 -30.17
CA LEU A 63 -10.37 4.83 -28.92
C LEU A 63 -9.10 5.67 -28.78
N SER A 64 -8.40 5.93 -29.90
CA SER A 64 -7.19 6.75 -29.90
C SER A 64 -7.50 8.21 -29.56
N THR A 65 -8.56 8.78 -30.12
CA THR A 65 -9.00 10.15 -29.79
C THR A 65 -9.33 10.27 -28.31
N ARG A 66 -10.14 9.34 -27.78
CA ARG A 66 -10.53 9.33 -26.35
C ARG A 66 -9.33 9.18 -25.43
N TYR A 67 -8.35 8.36 -25.80
CA TYR A 67 -7.13 8.19 -25.02
C TYR A 67 -6.27 9.46 -25.02
N VAL A 68 -6.07 10.10 -26.17
CA VAL A 68 -5.29 11.34 -26.28
C VAL A 68 -5.97 12.49 -25.53
N GLU A 69 -7.29 12.60 -25.60
CA GLU A 69 -8.05 13.61 -24.84
C GLU A 69 -7.96 13.36 -23.33
N TRP A 70 -8.11 12.11 -22.89
CA TRP A 70 -7.98 11.74 -21.47
C TRP A 70 -6.58 12.01 -20.92
N VAL A 71 -5.54 11.62 -21.65
CA VAL A 71 -4.14 11.89 -21.26
C VAL A 71 -3.82 13.39 -21.37
N GLY A 72 -4.35 14.07 -22.39
CA GLY A 72 -4.19 15.51 -22.57
C GLY A 72 -4.78 16.32 -21.41
N GLY A 73 -5.94 15.91 -20.90
CA GLY A 73 -6.59 16.51 -19.73
C GLY A 73 -5.72 16.48 -18.48
N LEU A 74 -4.96 15.40 -18.26
CA LEU A 74 -4.02 15.30 -17.14
C LEU A 74 -2.96 16.43 -17.17
N PHE A 75 -2.51 16.85 -18.35
CA PHE A 75 -1.53 17.93 -18.49
C PHE A 75 -2.12 19.33 -18.33
N THR A 76 -3.43 19.50 -18.55
CA THR A 76 -4.14 20.77 -18.34
C THR A 76 -4.76 20.88 -16.93
N GLY A 77 -4.67 19.82 -16.14
CA GLY A 77 -5.29 19.73 -14.81
C GLY A 77 -6.76 19.33 -14.84
N ASP A 78 -7.31 19.00 -16.01
CA ASP A 78 -8.64 18.46 -16.17
C ASP A 78 -8.63 16.93 -16.01
N LEU A 79 -9.05 16.48 -14.83
CA LEU A 79 -9.15 15.06 -14.50
C LEU A 79 -10.48 14.44 -14.97
N GLY A 80 -11.34 15.25 -15.59
CA GLY A 80 -12.66 14.85 -16.05
C GLY A 80 -13.71 14.82 -14.96
N THR A 81 -14.91 14.41 -15.37
CA THR A 81 -16.09 14.25 -14.53
C THR A 81 -16.43 12.78 -14.32
N SER A 82 -16.92 12.44 -13.14
CA SER A 82 -17.44 11.10 -12.88
C SER A 82 -18.71 10.85 -13.68
N TYR A 83 -18.75 9.76 -14.45
CA TYR A 83 -19.95 9.34 -15.17
C TYR A 83 -21.10 8.97 -14.22
N LEU A 84 -20.81 8.52 -13.00
CA LEU A 84 -21.86 8.10 -12.06
C LEU A 84 -22.46 9.29 -11.30
N SER A 85 -21.64 10.22 -10.84
CA SER A 85 -22.08 11.34 -10.00
C SER A 85 -22.24 12.66 -10.74
N GLY A 86 -21.72 12.77 -11.98
CA GLY A 86 -21.70 13.99 -12.77
C GLY A 86 -20.78 15.09 -12.22
N ARG A 87 -20.00 14.81 -11.18
CA ARG A 87 -19.13 15.79 -10.50
C ARG A 87 -17.69 15.72 -11.00
N PRO A 88 -16.93 16.83 -10.98
CA PRO A 88 -15.49 16.81 -11.26
C PRO A 88 -14.74 15.86 -10.32
N ILE A 89 -13.80 15.08 -10.85
CA ILE A 89 -13.06 14.06 -10.08
C ILE A 89 -11.97 14.67 -9.20
N GLY A 90 -11.37 15.78 -9.64
CA GLY A 90 -10.20 16.38 -8.96
C GLY A 90 -10.40 16.72 -7.48
N PRO A 91 -11.50 17.38 -7.08
CA PRO A 91 -11.78 17.67 -5.67
C PRO A 91 -11.89 16.41 -4.78
N ASP A 92 -12.30 15.27 -5.36
CA ASP A 92 -12.48 14.01 -4.64
C ASP A 92 -11.17 13.22 -4.51
N LEU A 93 -10.18 13.45 -5.39
CA LEU A 93 -8.90 12.73 -5.38
C LEU A 93 -8.01 13.09 -4.20
N VAL A 94 -7.91 14.38 -3.86
CA VAL A 94 -7.00 14.85 -2.80
C VAL A 94 -7.38 14.26 -1.43
N PRO A 95 -8.66 14.28 -0.99
CA PRO A 95 -9.06 13.65 0.26
C PRO A 95 -8.79 12.14 0.28
N ARG A 96 -9.11 11.43 -0.81
CA ARG A 96 -8.87 9.98 -0.92
C ARG A 96 -7.39 9.64 -0.83
N PHE A 97 -6.54 10.38 -1.55
CA PHE A 97 -5.10 10.20 -1.48
C PHE A 97 -4.56 10.42 -0.05
N GLY A 98 -5.12 11.39 0.68
CA GLY A 98 -4.76 11.63 2.08
C GLY A 98 -5.08 10.46 3.02
N VAL A 99 -6.20 9.77 2.79
CA VAL A 99 -6.59 8.55 3.53
C VAL A 99 -5.58 7.44 3.25
N THR A 100 -5.36 7.11 1.97
CA THR A 100 -4.43 6.05 1.57
C THR A 100 -3.02 6.31 2.09
N LEU A 101 -2.54 7.55 1.99
CA LEU A 101 -1.21 7.93 2.46
C LEU A 101 -1.10 7.76 3.99
N SER A 102 -2.13 8.14 4.74
CA SER A 102 -2.18 7.95 6.20
C SER A 102 -2.06 6.48 6.57
N LEU A 103 -2.83 5.61 5.90
CA LEU A 103 -2.79 4.16 6.11
C LEU A 103 -1.43 3.58 5.77
N VAL A 104 -0.89 3.88 4.58
CA VAL A 104 0.38 3.32 4.10
C VAL A 104 1.53 3.75 4.99
N ILE A 105 1.65 5.03 5.33
CA ILE A 105 2.74 5.53 6.16
C ILE A 105 2.66 4.95 7.57
N CYS A 106 1.50 5.02 8.22
CA CYS A 106 1.37 4.55 9.60
C CYS A 106 1.57 3.03 9.70
N SER A 107 1.00 2.27 8.77
CA SER A 107 1.14 0.80 8.75
C SER A 107 2.55 0.38 8.42
N MET A 108 3.22 1.03 7.46
CA MET A 108 4.60 0.71 7.12
C MET A 108 5.54 1.04 8.28
N ALA A 109 5.39 2.21 8.91
CA ALA A 109 6.19 2.60 10.06
C ALA A 109 6.05 1.59 11.20
N LEU A 110 4.82 1.22 11.55
CA LEU A 110 4.56 0.22 12.59
C LEU A 110 5.07 -1.16 12.19
N ALA A 111 4.90 -1.57 10.94
CA ALA A 111 5.39 -2.84 10.43
C ALA A 111 6.92 -2.94 10.49
N ILE A 112 7.65 -1.86 10.17
CA ILE A 112 9.11 -1.79 10.32
C ILE A 112 9.52 -2.00 11.78
N VAL A 113 8.84 -1.33 12.72
CA VAL A 113 9.14 -1.47 14.15
C VAL A 113 8.91 -2.91 14.60
N VAL A 114 7.74 -3.47 14.32
CA VAL A 114 7.38 -4.84 14.70
C VAL A 114 8.33 -5.85 14.05
N ALA A 115 8.57 -5.74 12.76
CA ALA A 115 9.46 -6.63 12.02
C ALA A 115 10.91 -6.55 12.51
N THR A 116 11.39 -5.37 12.87
CA THR A 116 12.74 -5.18 13.42
C THR A 116 12.88 -5.94 14.74
N VAL A 117 11.90 -5.78 15.64
CA VAL A 117 11.91 -6.45 16.95
C VAL A 117 11.79 -7.97 16.80
N LEU A 118 10.79 -8.45 16.06
CA LEU A 118 10.54 -9.88 15.88
C LEU A 118 11.66 -10.55 15.06
N GLY A 119 12.14 -9.91 14.01
CA GLY A 119 13.19 -10.43 13.14
C GLY A 119 14.54 -10.50 13.85
N MET A 120 14.90 -9.47 14.63
CA MET A 120 16.09 -9.50 15.48
C MET A 120 15.99 -10.62 16.52
N HIS A 121 14.83 -10.74 17.19
CA HIS A 121 14.61 -11.79 18.19
C HIS A 121 14.75 -13.19 17.58
N ALA A 122 14.12 -13.43 16.42
CA ALA A 122 14.19 -14.69 15.70
C ALA A 122 15.60 -15.01 15.19
N ALA A 123 16.39 -14.01 14.82
CA ALA A 123 17.79 -14.17 14.41
C ALA A 123 18.69 -14.53 15.60
N LEU A 124 18.51 -13.85 16.73
CA LEU A 124 19.25 -14.09 17.97
C LEU A 124 18.96 -15.48 18.55
N ARG A 125 17.70 -15.90 18.51
CA ARG A 125 17.24 -17.21 19.02
C ARG A 125 17.12 -18.29 17.95
N ARG A 126 17.80 -18.16 16.80
CA ARG A 126 17.66 -19.07 15.64
C ARG A 126 17.93 -20.55 15.94
N ARG A 127 18.67 -20.85 17.01
CA ARG A 127 18.99 -22.23 17.47
C ARG A 127 18.07 -22.73 18.60
N HIS A 128 17.05 -21.95 18.97
CA HIS A 128 16.10 -22.27 20.03
C HIS A 128 14.68 -22.36 19.47
N LEU A 129 13.81 -23.10 20.15
CA LEU A 129 12.40 -23.26 19.77
C LEU A 129 11.67 -21.91 19.67
N ASP A 130 11.95 -20.95 20.54
CA ASP A 130 11.33 -19.61 20.48
C ASP A 130 11.63 -18.87 19.16
N GLY A 131 12.87 -19.02 18.65
CA GLY A 131 13.26 -18.45 17.35
C GLY A 131 12.59 -19.16 16.17
N PHE A 132 12.33 -20.45 16.31
CA PHE A 132 11.54 -21.22 15.35
C PHE A 132 10.06 -20.81 15.40
N LEU A 133 9.45 -20.69 16.58
CA LEU A 133 8.06 -20.31 16.76
C LEU A 133 7.76 -18.89 16.27
N SER A 134 8.65 -17.93 16.53
CA SER A 134 8.54 -16.58 15.96
C SER A 134 8.60 -16.58 14.44
N SER A 135 9.47 -17.42 13.85
CA SER A 135 9.55 -17.59 12.40
C SER A 135 8.30 -18.27 11.84
N ALA A 136 7.82 -19.34 12.47
CA ALA A 136 6.61 -20.06 12.06
C ALA A 136 5.35 -19.19 12.18
N GLY A 137 5.23 -18.43 13.27
CA GLY A 137 4.14 -17.47 13.48
C GLY A 137 4.10 -16.40 12.38
N SER A 138 5.26 -15.89 11.96
CA SER A 138 5.32 -14.98 10.81
C SER A 138 4.86 -15.65 9.51
N GLN A 139 5.16 -16.93 9.29
CA GLN A 139 4.68 -17.65 8.10
C GLN A 139 3.16 -17.83 8.11
N ILE A 140 2.56 -18.08 9.27
CA ILE A 140 1.09 -18.14 9.41
C ILE A 140 0.49 -16.76 9.10
N GLY A 141 1.10 -15.68 9.61
CA GLY A 141 0.65 -14.32 9.31
C GLY A 141 0.65 -13.97 7.81
N LEU A 142 1.55 -14.58 7.02
CA LEU A 142 1.56 -14.43 5.56
C LEU A 142 0.36 -15.06 4.87
N ALA A 143 -0.19 -16.13 5.44
CA ALA A 143 -1.34 -16.83 4.87
C ALA A 143 -2.65 -16.07 5.14
N VAL A 144 -2.65 -15.11 6.06
CA VAL A 144 -3.83 -14.34 6.44
C VAL A 144 -4.01 -13.15 5.49
N PRO A 145 -5.14 -13.07 4.75
CA PRO A 145 -5.44 -11.90 3.93
C PRO A 145 -5.64 -10.66 4.82
N ALA A 146 -5.09 -9.51 4.40
CA ALA A 146 -5.19 -8.28 5.19
C ALA A 146 -6.64 -7.87 5.47
N PHE A 147 -7.53 -7.96 4.48
CA PHE A 147 -8.95 -7.64 4.68
C PHE A 147 -9.63 -8.56 5.69
N TRP A 148 -9.25 -9.84 5.73
CA TRP A 148 -9.80 -10.79 6.69
C TRP A 148 -9.36 -10.45 8.11
N ALA A 149 -8.08 -10.10 8.29
CA ALA A 149 -7.60 -9.58 9.57
C ALA A 149 -8.40 -8.34 9.98
N GLY A 150 -8.69 -7.44 9.04
CA GLY A 150 -9.51 -6.26 9.26
C GLY A 150 -10.93 -6.60 9.73
N ILE A 151 -11.59 -7.54 9.07
CA ILE A 151 -12.93 -8.01 9.45
C ILE A 151 -12.93 -8.59 10.87
N VAL A 152 -11.96 -9.46 11.18
CA VAL A 152 -11.84 -10.04 12.53
C VAL A 152 -11.61 -8.95 13.58
N LEU A 153 -10.74 -7.98 13.29
CA LEU A 153 -10.50 -6.84 14.17
C LEU A 153 -11.76 -6.00 14.39
N VAL A 154 -12.55 -5.73 13.35
CA VAL A 154 -13.84 -5.03 13.47
C VAL A 154 -14.80 -5.81 14.36
N VAL A 155 -14.97 -7.11 14.12
CA VAL A 155 -15.90 -7.95 14.89
C VAL A 155 -15.52 -7.97 16.38
N VAL A 156 -14.24 -8.17 16.69
CA VAL A 156 -13.78 -8.26 18.08
C VAL A 156 -13.76 -6.89 18.75
N PHE A 157 -13.07 -5.91 18.15
CA PHE A 157 -12.77 -4.65 18.83
C PHE A 157 -13.83 -3.57 18.64
N ALA A 158 -14.53 -3.54 17.51
CA ALA A 158 -15.56 -2.54 17.25
C ALA A 158 -16.97 -3.04 17.61
N VAL A 159 -17.31 -4.29 17.29
CA VAL A 159 -18.67 -4.82 17.50
C VAL A 159 -18.84 -5.42 18.90
N GLN A 160 -17.97 -6.36 19.30
CA GLN A 160 -18.08 -7.06 20.58
C GLN A 160 -17.62 -6.17 21.74
N LEU A 161 -16.36 -5.70 21.69
CA LEU A 161 -15.76 -4.91 22.78
C LEU A 161 -16.14 -3.43 22.75
N ARG A 162 -16.51 -2.89 21.57
CA ARG A 162 -16.84 -1.47 21.35
C ARG A 162 -15.74 -0.49 21.77
N TRP A 163 -14.48 -0.91 21.64
CA TRP A 163 -13.29 -0.11 21.97
C TRP A 163 -12.89 0.86 20.86
N PHE A 164 -13.31 0.61 19.62
CA PHE A 164 -12.93 1.38 18.45
C PHE A 164 -14.12 1.50 17.49
N PRO A 165 -14.13 2.49 16.58
CA PRO A 165 -15.18 2.61 15.57
C PRO A 165 -15.05 1.49 14.54
N ALA A 166 -16.18 1.05 13.99
CA ALA A 166 -16.21 0.05 12.92
C ALA A 166 -15.76 0.60 11.56
N GLY A 167 -15.83 1.92 11.38
CA GLY A 167 -15.43 2.58 10.15
C GLY A 167 -15.59 4.11 10.19
N GLY A 168 -15.31 4.74 9.06
CA GLY A 168 -15.36 6.19 8.88
C GLY A 168 -13.99 6.87 9.05
N TYR A 169 -13.86 8.07 8.50
CA TYR A 169 -12.60 8.82 8.49
C TYR A 169 -12.80 10.25 8.99
N VAL A 170 -11.90 10.70 9.86
CA VAL A 170 -11.82 12.09 10.33
C VAL A 170 -10.52 12.70 9.81
N ARG A 171 -10.56 13.90 9.24
CA ARG A 171 -9.35 14.53 8.71
C ARG A 171 -8.39 14.88 9.85
N LEU A 172 -7.10 14.60 9.68
CA LEU A 172 -6.04 14.93 10.65
C LEU A 172 -6.08 16.40 11.10
N ALA A 173 -6.34 17.32 10.15
CA ALA A 173 -6.40 18.76 10.43
C ALA A 173 -7.61 19.20 11.29
N GLN A 174 -8.64 18.36 11.41
CA GLN A 174 -9.85 18.68 12.18
C GLN A 174 -9.75 18.17 13.62
N ASP A 175 -9.37 16.91 13.79
CA ASP A 175 -9.21 16.29 15.10
C ASP A 175 -8.17 15.15 15.03
N PRO A 176 -6.92 15.40 15.45
CA PRO A 176 -5.85 14.41 15.40
C PRO A 176 -6.12 13.16 16.25
N VAL A 177 -6.84 13.32 17.37
CA VAL A 177 -7.14 12.22 18.29
C VAL A 177 -8.17 11.31 17.67
N ARG A 178 -9.27 11.87 17.12
CA ARG A 178 -10.27 11.08 16.41
C ARG A 178 -9.73 10.48 15.12
N TRP A 179 -8.87 11.19 14.39
CA TRP A 179 -8.17 10.64 13.22
C TRP A 179 -7.39 9.39 13.61
N ALA A 180 -6.55 9.46 14.65
CA ALA A 180 -5.78 8.31 15.10
C ALA A 180 -6.70 7.15 15.55
N TYR A 181 -7.76 7.47 16.30
CA TYR A 181 -8.73 6.50 16.80
C TYR A 181 -9.45 5.72 15.70
N HIS A 182 -9.81 6.37 14.58
CA HIS A 182 -10.42 5.70 13.42
C HIS A 182 -9.41 4.88 12.61
N LEU A 183 -8.12 5.25 12.64
CA LEU A 183 -7.08 4.56 11.89
C LEU A 183 -6.47 3.36 12.63
N VAL A 184 -6.68 3.19 13.94
CA VAL A 184 -6.06 2.10 14.71
C VAL A 184 -6.30 0.72 14.11
N LEU A 185 -7.56 0.34 13.89
CA LEU A 185 -7.90 -0.99 13.37
C LEU A 185 -7.43 -1.19 11.91
N PRO A 186 -7.67 -0.25 10.96
CA PRO A 186 -7.10 -0.32 9.62
C PRO A 186 -5.57 -0.48 9.60
N VAL A 187 -4.86 0.30 10.42
CA VAL A 187 -3.40 0.30 10.49
C VAL A 187 -2.88 -1.01 11.06
N ILE A 188 -3.49 -1.53 12.13
CA ILE A 188 -3.11 -2.82 12.71
C ILE A 188 -3.34 -3.95 11.71
N SER A 189 -4.47 -3.92 10.99
CA SER A 189 -4.80 -4.91 9.97
C SER A 189 -3.71 -5.04 8.90
N LEU A 190 -3.28 -3.90 8.35
CA LEU A 190 -2.20 -3.87 7.36
C LEU A 190 -0.85 -4.23 8.00
N THR A 191 -0.59 -3.76 9.22
CA THR A 191 0.65 -4.01 9.95
C THR A 191 0.89 -5.49 10.20
N ILE A 192 -0.14 -6.26 10.57
CA ILE A 192 -0.01 -7.70 10.84
C ILE A 192 0.59 -8.44 9.64
N VAL A 193 0.04 -8.19 8.44
CA VAL A 193 0.49 -8.85 7.21
C VAL A 193 1.87 -8.33 6.78
N GLN A 194 2.07 -7.01 6.81
CA GLN A 194 3.35 -6.43 6.37
C GLN A 194 4.51 -6.78 7.31
N SER A 195 4.28 -6.79 8.61
CA SER A 195 5.29 -7.18 9.59
C SER A 195 5.64 -8.66 9.48
N ALA A 196 4.68 -9.55 9.16
CA ALA A 196 4.95 -10.96 8.91
C ALA A 196 5.93 -11.16 7.73
N VAL A 197 5.72 -10.42 6.62
CA VAL A 197 6.64 -10.42 5.48
C VAL A 197 8.01 -9.87 5.87
N LEU A 198 8.03 -8.66 6.43
CA LEU A 198 9.28 -7.96 6.75
C LEU A 198 10.11 -8.69 7.81
N THR A 199 9.48 -9.36 8.77
CA THR A 199 10.17 -10.14 9.82
C THR A 199 11.12 -11.16 9.23
N ARG A 200 10.72 -11.84 8.13
CA ARG A 200 11.57 -12.82 7.43
C ARG A 200 12.83 -12.16 6.86
N TYR A 201 12.67 -11.03 6.17
CA TYR A 201 13.80 -10.31 5.55
C TYR A 201 14.73 -9.71 6.60
N VAL A 202 14.17 -9.06 7.62
CA VAL A 202 14.91 -8.55 8.77
C VAL A 202 15.70 -9.65 9.46
N ARG A 203 15.08 -10.81 9.70
CA ARG A 203 15.75 -11.97 10.31
C ARG A 203 16.94 -12.42 9.48
N SER A 204 16.77 -12.58 8.16
CA SER A 204 17.87 -12.96 7.27
C SER A 204 19.02 -11.95 7.33
N ALA A 205 18.71 -10.65 7.25
CA ALA A 205 19.70 -9.58 7.34
C ALA A 205 20.46 -9.60 8.67
N PHE A 206 19.77 -9.82 9.80
CA PHE A 206 20.44 -9.96 11.09
C PHE A 206 21.31 -11.22 11.20
N ILE A 207 20.93 -12.33 10.56
CA ILE A 207 21.73 -13.56 10.53
C ILE A 207 23.05 -13.32 9.80
N GLU A 208 23.01 -12.63 8.66
CA GLU A 208 24.20 -12.24 7.90
C GLU A 208 25.09 -11.31 8.71
N VAL A 209 24.50 -10.27 9.31
CA VAL A 209 25.23 -9.33 10.17
C VAL A 209 25.90 -10.04 11.36
N LEU A 210 25.25 -11.05 11.94
CA LEU A 210 25.83 -11.85 13.03
C LEU A 210 27.08 -12.64 12.63
N SER A 211 27.32 -12.88 11.34
CA SER A 211 28.54 -13.53 10.82
C SER A 211 29.66 -12.55 10.48
N GLU A 212 29.42 -11.24 10.54
CA GLU A 212 30.39 -10.22 10.16
C GLU A 212 31.53 -10.03 11.17
N ASP A 213 32.72 -9.71 10.65
CA ASP A 213 33.95 -9.59 11.45
C ASP A 213 33.89 -8.43 12.45
N TYR A 214 33.25 -7.30 12.10
CA TYR A 214 33.11 -6.17 13.04
C TYR A 214 32.29 -6.54 14.28
N LEU A 215 31.29 -7.43 14.15
CA LEU A 215 30.56 -7.93 15.32
C LEU A 215 31.38 -8.94 16.12
N ARG A 216 32.18 -9.77 15.46
CA ARG A 216 33.12 -10.67 16.15
C ARG A 216 34.13 -9.87 16.98
N THR A 217 34.68 -8.81 16.42
CA THR A 217 35.60 -7.88 17.10
C THR A 217 34.93 -7.18 18.27
N ALA A 218 33.70 -6.65 18.09
CA ALA A 218 32.96 -6.02 19.19
C ALA A 218 32.77 -6.98 20.38
N ARG A 219 32.44 -8.26 20.10
CA ARG A 219 32.32 -9.28 21.15
C ARG A 219 33.66 -9.64 21.80
N ALA A 220 34.75 -9.68 21.03
CA ALA A 220 36.09 -9.94 21.57
C ALA A 220 36.55 -8.85 22.55
N ILE A 221 36.10 -7.61 22.34
CA ILE A 221 36.36 -6.45 23.23
C ILE A 221 35.40 -6.44 24.44
N GLY A 222 34.51 -7.44 24.57
CA GLY A 222 33.65 -7.64 25.75
C GLY A 222 32.19 -7.17 25.59
N TRP A 223 31.77 -6.71 24.41
CA TRP A 223 30.37 -6.35 24.19
C TRP A 223 29.47 -7.59 24.21
N ARG A 224 28.36 -7.52 24.95
CA ARG A 224 27.28 -8.51 24.85
C ARG A 224 26.64 -8.44 23.45
N GLN A 225 26.12 -9.58 22.98
CA GLN A 225 25.62 -9.72 21.61
C GLN A 225 24.51 -8.72 21.24
N PHE A 226 23.55 -8.49 22.14
CA PHE A 226 22.43 -7.57 21.89
C PHE A 226 22.86 -6.08 21.82
N PRO A 227 23.62 -5.54 22.79
CA PRO A 227 24.19 -4.19 22.66
C PRO A 227 25.07 -3.98 21.42
N ALA A 228 25.88 -4.97 21.05
CA ALA A 228 26.72 -4.89 19.85
C ALA A 228 25.88 -4.77 18.57
N LEU A 229 24.79 -5.53 18.46
CA LEU A 229 23.85 -5.47 17.35
C LEU A 229 23.11 -4.14 17.25
N LEU A 230 22.60 -3.63 18.38
CA LEU A 230 21.93 -2.33 18.40
C LEU A 230 22.88 -1.19 18.00
N ARG A 231 24.12 -1.22 18.49
CA ARG A 231 25.12 -0.18 18.24
C ARG A 231 25.72 -0.26 16.83
N HIS A 232 26.04 -1.46 16.35
CA HIS A 232 26.86 -1.66 15.15
C HIS A 232 26.16 -2.44 14.03
N GLY A 233 25.13 -3.24 14.33
CA GLY A 233 24.44 -4.07 13.35
C GLY A 233 23.26 -3.39 12.64
N LEU A 234 22.49 -2.55 13.36
CA LEU A 234 21.25 -1.95 12.83
C LEU A 234 21.46 -1.17 11.53
N ARG A 235 22.54 -0.40 11.41
CA ARG A 235 22.84 0.38 10.20
C ARG A 235 23.05 -0.51 8.98
N ASN A 236 23.71 -1.66 9.15
CA ASN A 236 23.98 -2.59 8.06
C ASN A 236 22.74 -3.39 7.68
N VAL A 237 21.92 -3.78 8.67
CA VAL A 237 20.61 -4.38 8.42
C VAL A 237 19.69 -3.42 7.65
N ALA A 238 19.70 -2.13 8.00
CA ALA A 238 18.83 -1.13 7.36
C ALA A 238 19.06 -1.06 5.84
N VAL A 239 20.31 -1.17 5.36
CA VAL A 239 20.61 -1.14 3.92
C VAL A 239 19.91 -2.28 3.18
N GLN A 240 19.93 -3.48 3.75
CA GLN A 240 19.26 -4.64 3.15
C GLN A 240 17.73 -4.51 3.21
N VAL A 241 17.21 -4.07 4.36
CA VAL A 241 15.76 -3.95 4.58
C VAL A 241 15.15 -2.87 3.69
N VAL A 242 15.83 -1.73 3.49
CA VAL A 242 15.34 -0.62 2.63
C VAL A 242 15.04 -1.06 1.20
N THR A 243 15.83 -1.98 0.66
CA THR A 243 15.61 -2.50 -0.70
C THR A 243 14.28 -3.23 -0.82
N VAL A 244 13.92 -4.01 0.22
CA VAL A 244 12.66 -4.74 0.28
C VAL A 244 11.48 -3.81 0.61
N LEU A 245 11.71 -2.76 1.41
CA LEU A 245 10.68 -1.77 1.74
C LEU A 245 10.12 -1.08 0.50
N GLY A 246 10.95 -0.79 -0.50
CA GLY A 246 10.48 -0.19 -1.75
C GLY A 246 9.44 -1.07 -2.47
N LEU A 247 9.67 -2.38 -2.51
CA LEU A 247 8.72 -3.34 -3.06
C LEU A 247 7.46 -3.46 -2.20
N GLN A 248 7.60 -3.47 -0.86
CA GLN A 248 6.46 -3.59 0.03
C GLN A 248 5.58 -2.34 0.09
N LEU A 249 6.13 -1.16 -0.17
CA LEU A 249 5.33 0.05 -0.23
C LEU A 249 4.33 -0.01 -1.41
N ALA A 250 4.74 -0.58 -2.55
CA ALA A 250 3.86 -0.77 -3.69
C ALA A 250 2.74 -1.80 -3.41
N THR A 251 3.06 -2.93 -2.76
CA THR A 251 2.05 -3.94 -2.40
C THR A 251 1.08 -3.40 -1.33
N LEU A 252 1.59 -2.61 -0.38
CA LEU A 252 0.80 -1.99 0.67
C LEU A 252 -0.18 -0.95 0.12
N LEU A 253 0.22 -0.16 -0.88
CA LEU A 253 -0.69 0.78 -1.56
C LEU A 253 -1.91 0.08 -2.16
N VAL A 254 -1.70 -1.06 -2.83
CA VAL A 254 -2.80 -1.86 -3.40
C VAL A 254 -3.67 -2.47 -2.30
N GLY A 255 -3.05 -3.00 -1.25
CA GLY A 255 -3.77 -3.58 -0.11
C GLY A 255 -4.57 -2.57 0.70
N ALA A 256 -4.10 -1.31 0.77
CA ALA A 256 -4.77 -0.23 1.49
C ALA A 256 -6.16 0.05 0.92
N ILE A 257 -6.34 0.02 -0.40
CA ILE A 257 -7.64 0.24 -1.06
C ILE A 257 -8.70 -0.77 -0.56
N VAL A 258 -8.32 -2.04 -0.41
CA VAL A 258 -9.24 -3.07 0.08
C VAL A 258 -9.61 -2.81 1.54
N ILE A 259 -8.65 -2.38 2.36
CA ILE A 259 -8.89 -2.01 3.76
C ILE A 259 -9.75 -0.75 3.88
N GLU A 260 -9.57 0.24 3.01
CA GLU A 260 -10.44 1.42 2.94
C GLU A 260 -11.90 1.03 2.71
N GLN A 261 -12.16 0.04 1.84
CA GLN A 261 -13.51 -0.46 1.64
C GLN A 261 -14.07 -1.19 2.87
N VAL A 262 -13.26 -2.02 3.55
CA VAL A 262 -13.68 -2.74 4.77
C VAL A 262 -14.06 -1.77 5.89
N PHE A 263 -13.30 -0.68 6.06
CA PHE A 263 -13.50 0.30 7.12
C PHE A 263 -14.29 1.55 6.66
N SER A 264 -14.84 1.55 5.44
CA SER A 264 -15.61 2.68 4.89
C SER A 264 -14.90 4.03 5.05
N LEU A 265 -13.62 4.08 4.63
CA LEU A 265 -12.75 5.26 4.75
C LEU A 265 -12.86 6.21 3.54
#